data_AF-A0A163YKT3-F1
#
_entry.id   AF-A0A163YKT3-F1
#
_cell.length_a   1.000
_cell.length_b   1.000
_cell.length_c   1.000
_cell.angle_alpha   90.00
_cell.angle_beta   90.00
_cell.angle_gamma   90.00
#
_symmetry.space_group_name_H-M   'P 1'
#
loop_
_entity.id
_entity.type
_entity.pdbx_description
1 polymer ?
#
loop_
_entity_poly.entity_id
_entity_poly.type
_entity_poly.pdbx_seq_one_letter_code
_entity_poly.pdbx_strand_id
1 'polypeptide(L)'
;MKPNSLFKFAFNHKALVYNLGAISSYFSQLCFLAHAVYLLIHHLRPHWSLASFAFFSLTSIVLMAPYKWDRKWMRYKSTVGMISFTLVLSIYAICWLQN
;
A
#
# COMPACT_ATOMS: atom_id res chain seq x y z
N MET A 1 -32.62 4.36 10.81
CA MET A 1 -31.57 5.40 10.67
C MET A 1 -31.56 5.87 9.22
N LYS A 2 -31.81 7.17 8.94
CA LYS A 2 -31.66 7.73 7.57
C LYS A 2 -30.17 7.68 7.21
N PRO A 3 -29.76 7.10 6.06
CA PRO A 3 -28.35 7.08 5.69
C PRO A 3 -27.85 8.52 5.50
N ASN A 4 -26.72 8.84 6.14
CA ASN A 4 -26.06 10.16 6.04
C ASN A 4 -25.85 10.54 4.57
N SER A 5 -25.95 11.83 4.25
CA SER A 5 -25.82 12.38 2.89
C SER A 5 -24.54 11.92 2.17
N LEU A 6 -23.43 11.76 2.90
CA LEU A 6 -22.17 11.19 2.42
C LEU A 6 -22.29 9.72 1.95
N PHE A 7 -23.02 8.88 2.68
CA PHE A 7 -23.24 7.49 2.28
C PHE A 7 -24.07 7.41 1.00
N LYS A 8 -25.12 8.24 0.87
CA LYS A 8 -25.89 8.33 -0.38
C LYS A 8 -25.03 8.77 -1.56
N PHE A 9 -24.17 9.78 -1.36
CA PHE A 9 -23.25 10.23 -2.40
C PHE A 9 -22.29 9.12 -2.85
N ALA A 10 -21.64 8.44 -1.90
CA ALA A 10 -20.71 7.34 -2.18
C ALA A 10 -21.38 6.17 -2.92
N PHE A 11 -22.62 5.83 -2.58
CA PHE A 11 -23.39 4.80 -3.27
C PHE A 11 -23.84 5.21 -4.67
N ASN A 12 -24.08 6.50 -4.91
CA ASN A 12 -24.42 7.01 -6.24
C ASN A 12 -23.18 7.17 -7.14
N HIS A 13 -21.99 7.40 -6.55
CA HIS A 13 -20.75 7.70 -7.28
C HIS A 13 -19.68 6.63 -7.05
N LYS A 14 -20.07 5.35 -7.07
CA LYS A 14 -19.19 4.21 -6.74
C LYS A 14 -17.87 4.20 -7.52
N ALA A 15 -17.92 4.52 -8.81
CA ALA A 15 -16.74 4.56 -9.67
C ALA A 15 -15.74 5.66 -9.26
N LEU A 16 -16.24 6.84 -8.89
CA LEU A 16 -15.42 7.96 -8.45
C LEU A 16 -14.75 7.65 -7.11
N VAL A 17 -15.51 7.12 -6.14
CA VAL A 17 -14.96 6.71 -4.83
C VAL A 17 -13.90 5.62 -5.00
N TYR A 18 -14.14 4.66 -5.89
CA TYR A 18 -13.16 3.62 -6.19
C TYR A 18 -11.85 4.20 -6.77
N ASN A 19 -11.95 5.13 -7.72
CA ASN A 19 -10.79 5.76 -8.35
C ASN A 19 -10.01 6.64 -7.36
N LEU A 20 -10.70 7.42 -6.52
CA LEU A 20 -10.07 8.19 -5.45
C LEU A 20 -9.34 7.27 -4.45
N GLY A 21 -9.97 6.18 -4.05
CA GLY A 21 -9.33 5.17 -3.19
C GLY A 21 -8.08 4.55 -3.85
N ALA A 22 -8.12 4.31 -5.16
CA ALA A 22 -6.96 3.82 -5.90
C ALA A 22 -5.82 4.86 -5.94
N ILE A 23 -6.12 6.14 -6.22
CA ILE A 23 -5.13 7.23 -6.24
C ILE A 23 -4.50 7.40 -4.86
N SER A 24 -5.33 7.46 -3.81
CA SER A 24 -4.86 7.58 -2.42
C SER A 24 -3.94 6.41 -2.04
N SER A 25 -4.27 5.18 -2.48
CA SER A 25 -3.44 4.01 -2.24
C SER A 25 -2.08 4.10 -2.94
N TYR A 26 -2.01 4.58 -4.18
CA TYR A 26 -0.73 4.76 -4.88
C TYR A 26 0.11 5.87 -4.24
N PHE A 27 -0.53 6.98 -3.86
CA PHE A 27 0.16 8.07 -3.17
C PHE A 27 0.76 7.60 -1.85
N SER A 28 0.01 6.83 -1.05
CA SER A 28 0.52 6.21 0.18
C SER A 28 1.74 5.32 -0.08
N GLN A 29 1.72 4.48 -1.12
CA GLN A 29 2.86 3.63 -1.48
C GLN A 29 4.10 4.47 -1.84
N LEU A 30 3.93 5.57 -2.58
CA LEU A 30 5.03 6.48 -2.91
C LEU A 30 5.61 7.16 -1.65
N CYS A 31 4.75 7.61 -0.73
CA CYS A 31 5.21 8.17 0.55
C CYS A 31 5.99 7.15 1.38
N PHE A 32 5.53 5.90 1.46
CA PHE A 32 6.26 4.83 2.16
C PHE A 32 7.62 4.54 1.53
N LEU A 33 7.68 4.49 0.21
CA LEU A 33 8.93 4.27 -0.52
C LEU A 33 9.90 5.42 -0.32
N ALA A 34 9.44 6.67 -0.44
CA ALA A 34 10.25 7.85 -0.17
C ALA A 34 10.76 7.88 1.28
N HIS A 35 9.92 7.49 2.25
CA HIS A 35 10.32 7.38 3.65
C HIS A 35 11.36 6.28 3.88
N ALA A 36 11.25 5.14 3.20
CA ALA A 36 12.26 4.08 3.27
C ALA A 36 13.60 4.54 2.69
N VAL A 37 13.60 5.23 1.54
CA VAL A 37 14.81 5.82 0.94
C VAL A 37 15.44 6.86 1.88
N TYR A 38 14.63 7.70 2.53
CA TYR A 38 15.11 8.64 3.53
C TYR A 38 15.83 7.92 4.69
N LEU A 39 15.23 6.87 5.25
CA LEU A 39 15.86 6.07 6.32
C LEU A 39 17.18 5.43 5.85
N LEU A 40 17.25 4.98 4.59
CA LEU A 40 18.47 4.43 4.02
C LEU A 40 19.60 5.45 3.89
N ILE A 41 19.29 6.65 3.39
CA ILE A 41 20.27 7.74 3.23
C ILE A 41 20.81 8.21 4.59
N HIS A 42 19.94 8.28 5.59
CA HIS A 42 20.32 8.72 6.94
C HIS A 42 20.81 7.59 7.86
N HIS A 43 20.93 6.36 7.35
CA HIS A 43 21.32 5.16 8.11
C HIS A 43 20.52 5.00 9.42
N LEU A 44 19.23 5.32 9.38
CA LEU A 44 18.34 5.23 10.53
C LEU A 44 17.64 3.87 10.55
N ARG A 45 17.43 3.33 11.76
CA ARG A 45 16.67 2.08 11.92
C ARG A 45 15.17 2.32 11.71
N PRO A 46 14.50 1.50 10.88
CA PRO A 46 13.06 1.57 10.73
C PRO A 46 12.38 1.16 12.06
N HIS A 47 11.31 1.87 12.41
CA HIS A 47 10.51 1.47 13.56
C HIS A 47 9.80 0.14 13.27
N TRP A 48 9.79 -0.78 14.24
CA TRP A 48 9.20 -2.11 14.11
C TRP A 48 7.73 -2.10 13.66
N SER A 49 6.97 -1.06 14.02
CA SER A 49 5.59 -0.90 13.57
C SER A 49 5.48 -0.65 12.06
N LEU A 50 6.39 0.12 11.47
CA LEU A 50 6.41 0.41 10.03
C LEU A 50 6.79 -0.85 9.23
N ALA A 51 7.78 -1.59 9.72
CA ALA A 51 8.18 -2.86 9.12
C ALA A 51 7.03 -3.88 9.18
N SER A 52 6.37 -4.00 10.34
CA SER A 52 5.21 -4.88 10.50
C SER A 52 4.05 -4.47 9.58
N PHE A 53 3.77 -3.16 9.48
CA PHE A 53 2.75 -2.65 8.58
C PHE A 53 3.03 -2.98 7.11
N ALA A 54 4.26 -2.79 6.66
CA ALA A 54 4.67 -3.14 5.29
C ALA A 54 4.56 -4.65 5.04
N PHE A 55 4.97 -5.48 6.01
CA PHE A 55 4.86 -6.94 5.93
C PHE A 55 3.41 -7.43 5.86
N PHE A 56 2.54 -6.95 6.75
CA PHE A 56 1.12 -7.32 6.72
C PHE A 56 0.40 -6.78 5.48
N SER A 57 0.77 -5.59 4.99
CA SER A 57 0.23 -5.03 3.75
C SER A 57 0.62 -5.89 2.54
N LEU A 58 1.89 -6.30 2.44
CA LEU A 58 2.36 -7.20 1.40
C LEU A 58 1.63 -8.55 1.45
N THR A 59 1.55 -9.14 2.65
CA THR A 59 0.86 -10.42 2.88
C THR A 59 -0.61 -10.34 2.46
N SER A 60 -1.30 -9.26 2.84
CA SER A 60 -2.69 -9.00 2.47
C SER A 60 -2.88 -8.93 0.95
N ILE A 61 -1.97 -8.24 0.24
CA ILE A 61 -2.01 -8.15 -1.22
C ILE A 61 -1.77 -9.52 -1.85
N VAL A 62 -0.78 -10.29 -1.37
CA VAL A 62 -0.48 -11.64 -1.87
C VAL A 62 -1.66 -12.59 -1.68
N LEU A 63 -2.30 -12.58 -0.50
CA LEU A 63 -3.47 -13.40 -0.21
C LEU A 63 -4.70 -12.99 -1.02
N MET A 64 -4.86 -11.69 -1.30
CA MET A 64 -5.94 -11.19 -2.16
C MET A 64 -5.69 -11.40 -3.65
N ALA A 65 -4.43 -11.55 -4.06
CA ALA A 65 -4.06 -11.70 -5.46
C ALA A 65 -4.85 -12.82 -6.17
N PRO A 66 -4.92 -14.07 -5.68
CA PRO A 66 -5.67 -15.14 -6.35
C PRO A 66 -7.17 -14.84 -6.47
N TYR A 67 -7.78 -14.22 -5.45
CA TYR A 67 -9.21 -13.90 -5.46
C TYR A 67 -9.58 -12.80 -6.48
N LYS A 68 -8.65 -11.88 -6.76
CA LYS A 68 -8.90 -10.70 -7.61
C LYS A 68 -8.20 -10.79 -8.97
N TRP A 69 -7.55 -11.92 -9.25
CA TRP A 69 -6.71 -12.11 -10.44
C TRP A 69 -7.51 -12.23 -11.75
N ASP A 70 -8.84 -12.37 -11.73
CA ASP A 70 -9.63 -12.46 -12.97
C ASP A 70 -9.56 -11.19 -13.83
N ARG A 71 -9.43 -10.02 -13.21
CA ARG A 71 -9.42 -8.74 -13.93
C ARG A 71 -8.00 -8.25 -14.17
N LYS A 72 -7.61 -8.06 -15.44
CA LYS A 72 -6.27 -7.56 -15.85
C LYS A 72 -5.82 -6.32 -15.05
N TRP A 73 -6.72 -5.36 -14.84
CA TRP A 73 -6.46 -4.14 -14.04
C TRP A 73 -6.14 -4.41 -12.57
N MET A 74 -6.79 -5.40 -11.96
CA MET A 74 -6.54 -5.78 -10.57
C MET A 74 -5.20 -6.49 -10.41
N ARG A 75 -4.79 -7.27 -11.43
CA ARG A 75 -3.43 -7.84 -11.51
C ARG A 75 -2.39 -6.74 -11.43
N TYR A 76 -2.48 -5.75 -12.33
CA TYR A 76 -1.51 -4.65 -12.37
C TYR A 76 -1.44 -3.89 -11.04
N LYS A 77 -2.59 -3.51 -10.47
CA LYS A 77 -2.65 -2.85 -9.16
C LYS A 77 -1.99 -3.68 -8.05
N SER A 78 -2.28 -4.99 -8.02
CA SER A 78 -1.71 -5.91 -7.04
C SER A 78 -0.20 -6.06 -7.23
N THR A 79 0.26 -6.21 -8.47
CA THR A 79 1.69 -6.33 -8.79
C THR A 79 2.47 -5.07 -8.41
N VAL A 80 1.95 -3.87 -8.71
CA VAL A 80 2.57 -2.61 -8.30
C VAL A 80 2.67 -2.52 -6.77
N GLY A 81 1.61 -2.91 -6.05
CA GLY A 81 1.62 -2.96 -4.59
C GLY A 81 2.62 -3.99 -4.04
N MET A 82 2.71 -5.17 -4.64
CA MET A 82 3.69 -6.18 -4.23
C MET A 82 5.11 -5.68 -4.41
N ILE A 83 5.43 -5.09 -5.57
CA ILE A 83 6.78 -4.56 -5.85
C ILE A 83 7.11 -3.43 -4.87
N SER A 84 6.20 -2.48 -4.66
CA SER A 84 6.47 -1.34 -3.77
C SER A 84 6.71 -1.75 -2.32
N PHE A 85 5.84 -2.60 -1.75
CA PHE A 85 6.04 -3.06 -0.37
C PHE A 85 7.22 -4.02 -0.21
N THR A 86 7.53 -4.84 -1.24
CA THR A 86 8.74 -5.68 -1.22
C THR A 86 9.99 -4.81 -1.22
N LEU A 87 10.05 -3.77 -2.06
CA LEU A 87 11.18 -2.83 -2.07
C LEU A 87 11.35 -2.12 -0.72
N VAL A 88 10.25 -1.67 -0.11
CA VAL A 88 10.28 -1.03 1.22
C VAL A 88 10.85 -1.99 2.27
N LEU A 89 10.39 -3.26 2.28
CA LEU A 89 10.89 -4.26 3.22
C LEU A 89 12.37 -4.59 2.98
N SER A 90 12.81 -4.67 1.72
CA SER A 90 14.22 -4.87 1.38
C SER A 90 15.09 -3.71 1.89
N ILE A 91 14.63 -2.47 1.73
CA ILE A 91 15.34 -1.29 2.25
C ILE A 91 15.41 -1.35 3.79
N TYR A 92 14.30 -1.68 4.45
CA TYR A 92 14.28 -1.84 5.91
C TYR A 92 15.22 -2.93 6.40
N ALA A 93 15.31 -4.07 5.70
CA ALA A 93 16.25 -5.13 6.00
C ALA A 93 17.71 -4.65 5.85
N ILE A 94 18.02 -3.89 4.80
CA ILE A 94 19.36 -3.30 4.60
C ILE A 94 19.69 -2.32 5.73
N CYS A 95 18.77 -1.42 6.10
CA CYS A 95 18.96 -0.49 7.22
C CYS A 95 19.20 -1.22 8.55
N TRP A 96 18.60 -2.40 8.75
CA TRP A 96 18.86 -3.23 9.92
C TRP A 96 20.22 -3.93 9.89
N LEU A 97 20.71 -4.33 8.71
CA LEU A 97 22.01 -5.00 8.56
C LEU A 97 23.20 -4.04 8.65
N GLN A 98 23.01 -2.77 8.26
CA GLN A 98 24.06 -1.76 8.25
C GLN A 98 24.38 -1.16 9.63
N ASN A 99 23.53 -1.38 10.63
CA ASN A 99 23.56 -0.67 11.91
C ASN A 99 23.48 -1.66 13.07
#